data_AF-A0A9N9JQA2-F1
#
_entry.id   AF-A0A9N9JQA2-F1
#
_cell.length_a   1.000
_cell.length_b   1.000
_cell.length_c   1.000
_cell.angle_alpha   90.00
_cell.angle_beta   90.00
_cell.angle_gamma   90.00
#
_symmetry.space_group_name_H-M   'P 1'
#
loop_
_entity.id
_entity.type
_entity.pdbx_description
1 polymer ?
#
loop_
_entity_poly.entity_id
_entity_poly.type
_entity_poly.pdbx_seq_one_letter_code
_entity_poly.pdbx_strand_id
1 'polypeptide(L)'
;YDAILGKPWLYQINPHIDWRTNTLSLNDGPRNIKISASTSRTTKKPECHSLLISRHQLVRTPADEEIFAVCATSEEVTPKETYLSPEEAIILKEFANVFPAELPNQLPPKRKIDHAIDLVPGAELPSRPTYRLSYVEIDELKKQLADLTAKGFIRP
;
A
#
# COMPACT_ATOMS: atom_id res chain seq x y z
N TYR A 1 -37.15 -7.22 -30.04
CA TYR A 1 -36.63 -5.92 -30.48
C TYR A 1 -35.66 -5.45 -29.43
N ASP A 2 -34.43 -5.17 -29.81
CA ASP A 2 -33.42 -4.63 -28.91
C ASP A 2 -33.49 -3.10 -28.99
N ALA A 3 -33.65 -2.44 -27.84
CA ALA A 3 -33.66 -0.98 -27.75
C ALA A 3 -32.35 -0.53 -27.11
N ILE A 4 -31.57 0.29 -27.82
CA ILE A 4 -30.40 0.95 -27.26
C ILE A 4 -30.86 2.31 -26.73
N LEU A 5 -30.79 2.49 -25.42
CA LEU A 5 -31.19 3.73 -24.75
C LEU A 5 -29.95 4.62 -24.57
N GLY A 6 -30.00 5.82 -25.15
CA GLY A 6 -28.90 6.78 -25.09
C GLY A 6 -28.83 7.58 -23.79
N LYS A 7 -27.72 8.30 -23.60
CA LYS A 7 -27.48 9.24 -22.48
C LYS A 7 -28.64 10.23 -22.24
N PRO A 8 -29.31 10.81 -23.26
CA PRO A 8 -30.45 11.70 -23.03
C PRO A 8 -31.62 11.02 -22.29
N TRP A 9 -31.91 9.76 -22.63
CA TRP A 9 -32.98 9.00 -21.99
C TRP A 9 -32.62 8.63 -20.54
N LEU A 10 -31.37 8.20 -20.32
CA LEU A 10 -30.87 7.89 -18.97
C LEU A 10 -30.90 9.12 -18.06
N TYR A 11 -30.57 10.29 -18.58
CA TYR A 11 -30.62 11.54 -17.83
C TYR A 11 -32.06 11.93 -17.45
N GLN A 12 -33.00 11.79 -18.40
CA GLN A 12 -34.39 12.18 -18.20
C GLN A 12 -35.13 11.26 -17.21
N ILE A 13 -34.91 9.94 -17.31
CA ILE A 13 -35.61 8.94 -16.49
C ILE A 13 -34.86 8.64 -15.19
N ASN A 14 -33.54 8.90 -15.16
CA ASN A 14 -32.63 8.62 -14.05
C ASN A 14 -32.90 7.26 -13.36
N PRO A 15 -32.90 6.15 -14.11
CA PRO A 15 -33.18 4.85 -13.54
C PRO A 15 -32.03 4.39 -12.64
N HIS A 16 -32.34 3.67 -11.57
CA HIS A 16 -31.35 2.99 -10.77
C HIS A 16 -30.96 1.67 -11.46
N ILE A 17 -29.73 1.61 -11.97
CA ILE A 17 -29.19 0.45 -12.69
C ILE A 17 -28.25 -0.32 -11.76
N ASP A 18 -28.61 -1.55 -11.42
CA ASP A 18 -27.72 -2.50 -10.75
C ASP A 18 -27.06 -3.40 -11.80
N TRP A 19 -25.84 -3.02 -12.19
CA TRP A 19 -25.00 -3.76 -13.13
C TRP A 19 -24.58 -5.15 -12.64
N ARG A 20 -24.63 -5.40 -11.33
CA ARG A 20 -24.23 -6.70 -10.76
C ARG A 20 -25.35 -7.72 -10.87
N THR A 21 -26.59 -7.26 -10.72
CA THR A 21 -27.79 -8.11 -10.85
C THR A 21 -28.45 -8.01 -12.22
N ASN A 22 -27.93 -7.15 -13.11
CA ASN A 22 -28.55 -6.79 -14.40
C ASN A 22 -30.02 -6.39 -14.23
N THR A 23 -30.30 -5.59 -13.20
CA THR A 23 -31.64 -5.06 -12.94
C THR A 23 -31.68 -3.55 -13.12
N LEU A 24 -32.77 -3.07 -13.71
CA LEU A 24 -33.05 -1.67 -13.92
C LEU A 24 -34.36 -1.34 -13.20
N SER A 25 -34.31 -0.37 -12.30
CA SER A 25 -35.47 0.13 -11.56
C SER A 25 -35.71 1.57 -11.93
N LEU A 26 -36.92 1.87 -12.42
CA LEU A 26 -37.34 3.23 -12.77
C LEU A 26 -38.60 3.59 -12.00
N ASN A 27 -38.66 4.85 -11.58
CA ASN A 27 -39.79 5.39 -10.84
C ASN A 27 -40.61 6.25 -11.81
N ASP A 28 -41.74 5.70 -12.28
CA ASP A 28 -42.68 6.42 -13.14
C ASP A 28 -43.88 6.86 -12.28
N GLY A 29 -43.67 7.92 -11.50
CA GLY A 29 -44.65 8.43 -10.54
C GLY A 29 -45.02 7.41 -9.45
N PRO A 30 -46.28 6.94 -9.34
CA PRO A 30 -46.69 5.98 -8.32
C PRO A 30 -46.25 4.54 -8.62
N ARG A 31 -45.65 4.27 -9.78
CA ARG A 31 -45.24 2.92 -10.19
C ARG A 31 -43.72 2.78 -10.12
N ASN A 32 -43.27 1.86 -9.28
CA ASN A 32 -41.90 1.36 -9.33
C ASN A 32 -41.87 0.19 -10.31
N ILE A 33 -41.19 0.38 -11.44
CA ILE A 33 -41.04 -0.66 -12.47
C ILE A 33 -39.63 -1.23 -12.34
N LYS A 34 -39.55 -2.53 -12.00
CA LYS A 34 -38.29 -3.28 -11.96
C LYS A 34 -38.21 -4.21 -13.17
N ILE A 35 -37.23 -3.96 -14.03
CA ILE A 35 -36.91 -4.76 -15.20
C ILE A 35 -35.69 -5.59 -14.85
N SER A 36 -35.79 -6.91 -14.98
CA SER A 36 -34.65 -7.82 -14.81
C SER A 36 -34.32 -8.45 -16.16
N ALA A 37 -33.06 -8.42 -16.56
CA ALA A 37 -32.65 -9.05 -17.80
C ALA A 37 -32.83 -10.58 -17.71
N SER A 38 -33.66 -11.16 -18.57
CA SER A 38 -33.77 -12.62 -18.73
C SER A 38 -32.48 -13.13 -19.36
N THR A 39 -31.51 -13.53 -18.55
CA THR A 39 -30.18 -13.94 -19.00
C THR A 39 -30.23 -15.38 -19.52
N SER A 40 -30.69 -15.57 -20.75
CA SER A 40 -30.39 -16.78 -21.53
C SER A 40 -29.24 -16.49 -22.50
N ARG A 41 -28.07 -16.10 -21.99
CA ARG A 41 -26.74 -16.27 -22.61
C ARG A 41 -25.68 -15.49 -21.83
N THR A 42 -24.52 -16.14 -21.74
CA THR A 42 -23.18 -15.70 -21.27
C THR A 42 -22.92 -15.73 -19.76
N THR A 43 -22.34 -16.85 -19.31
CA THR A 43 -21.70 -17.05 -18.00
C THR A 43 -20.31 -16.40 -17.90
N LYS A 44 -19.92 -15.59 -18.88
CA LYS A 44 -18.63 -14.88 -18.86
C LYS A 44 -18.85 -13.51 -18.23
N LYS A 45 -18.40 -13.41 -16.98
CA LYS A 45 -18.25 -12.14 -16.26
C LYS A 45 -17.53 -11.16 -17.21
N PRO A 46 -18.03 -9.94 -17.44
CA PRO A 46 -17.26 -8.97 -18.20
C PRO A 46 -15.95 -8.73 -17.43
N GLU A 47 -14.82 -9.03 -18.07
CA GLU A 47 -13.51 -8.63 -17.56
C GLU A 47 -13.45 -7.11 -17.65
N CYS A 48 -13.76 -6.43 -16.54
CA CYS A 48 -13.51 -5.01 -16.41
C CYS A 48 -11.99 -4.82 -16.43
N HIS A 49 -11.43 -4.56 -17.61
CA HIS A 49 -10.11 -3.96 -17.72
C HIS A 49 -10.23 -2.51 -17.24
N SER A 50 -10.11 -2.30 -15.92
CA SER A 50 -9.83 -0.96 -15.40
C SER A 50 -8.44 -0.59 -15.90
N LEU A 51 -8.36 0.16 -16.99
CA LEU A 51 -7.10 0.77 -17.41
C LEU A 51 -6.76 1.82 -16.37
N LEU A 52 -5.83 1.50 -15.48
CA LEU A 52 -5.17 2.51 -14.65
C LEU A 52 -4.25 3.31 -15.57
N ILE A 53 -4.73 4.46 -16.03
CA ILE A 53 -4.00 5.33 -16.93
C ILE A 53 -3.33 6.42 -16.08
N SER A 54 -2.02 6.61 -16.26
CA SER A 54 -1.30 7.70 -15.58
C SER A 54 -1.75 9.07 -16.09
N ARG A 55 -1.59 10.12 -15.28
CA ARG A 55 -1.87 11.51 -15.70
C ARG A 55 -1.20 11.88 -17.04
N HIS A 56 0.03 11.41 -17.26
CA HIS A 56 0.76 11.66 -18.51
C HIS A 56 0.13 10.98 -19.74
N GLN A 57 -0.42 9.79 -19.55
CA GLN A 57 -1.11 9.08 -20.64
C GLN A 57 -2.47 9.71 -20.92
N LEU A 58 -3.21 10.17 -19.89
CA LEU A 58 -4.48 10.89 -20.07
C LEU A 58 -4.32 12.14 -20.95
N VAL A 59 -3.27 12.93 -20.73
CA VAL A 59 -2.98 14.15 -21.50
C VAL A 59 -2.68 13.88 -22.98
N ARG A 60 -2.28 12.65 -23.33
CA ARG A 60 -1.97 12.27 -24.72
C ARG A 60 -3.17 11.70 -25.48
N THR A 61 -4.32 11.58 -24.83
CA THR A 61 -5.53 11.02 -25.45
C THR A 61 -6.17 12.07 -26.35
N PRO A 62 -6.54 11.73 -27.60
CA PRO A 62 -7.14 12.68 -28.54
C PRO A 62 -8.45 13.28 -27.98
N ALA A 63 -8.66 14.57 -28.20
CA ALA A 63 -9.74 15.37 -27.60
C ALA A 63 -11.14 15.10 -28.19
N ASP A 64 -11.26 14.17 -29.15
CA ASP A 64 -12.51 13.87 -29.85
C ASP A 64 -13.43 12.92 -29.08
N GLU A 65 -13.02 12.44 -27.90
CA GLU A 65 -13.81 11.57 -27.02
C GLU A 65 -14.06 12.21 -25.64
N GLU A 66 -15.30 12.16 -25.15
CA GLU A 66 -15.63 12.54 -23.77
C GLU A 66 -15.03 11.50 -22.79
N ILE A 67 -13.93 11.85 -22.12
CA ILE A 67 -13.29 10.98 -21.12
C ILE A 67 -13.81 11.32 -19.72
N PHE A 68 -14.30 10.31 -19.00
CA PHE A 68 -14.64 10.39 -17.58
C PHE A 68 -13.53 9.73 -16.75
N ALA A 69 -12.88 10.49 -15.86
CA ALA A 69 -11.86 9.98 -14.96
C ALA A 69 -12.33 10.04 -13.50
N VAL A 70 -12.04 8.99 -12.73
CA VAL A 70 -12.25 8.96 -11.27
C VAL A 70 -10.88 9.10 -10.62
N CYS A 71 -10.63 10.26 -10.00
CA CYS A 71 -9.44 10.45 -9.17
C CYS A 71 -9.67 9.82 -7.79
N ALA A 72 -8.96 8.75 -7.48
CA ALA A 72 -8.84 8.26 -6.11
C ALA A 72 -7.82 9.16 -5.38
N THR A 73 -8.31 10.18 -4.70
CA THR A 73 -7.49 10.91 -3.73
C THR A 73 -7.43 10.07 -2.46
N SER A 74 -6.27 9.46 -2.19
CA SER A 74 -5.98 9.05 -0.83
C SER A 74 -5.86 10.33 -0.03
N GLU A 75 -6.81 10.58 0.87
CA GLU A 75 -6.54 11.50 1.97
C GLU A 75 -5.28 10.95 2.65
N GLU A 76 -4.22 11.74 2.71
CA GLU A 76 -3.17 11.48 3.67
C GLU A 76 -3.87 11.48 5.02
N VAL A 77 -4.01 10.30 5.61
CA VAL A 77 -4.46 10.18 6.98
C VAL A 77 -3.38 10.89 7.78
N THR A 78 -3.60 12.17 8.08
CA THR A 78 -2.93 12.84 9.18
C THR A 78 -3.02 11.88 10.35
N PRO A 79 -1.91 11.56 11.05
CA PRO A 79 -1.96 10.64 12.16
C PRO A 79 -3.09 11.13 13.06
N LYS A 80 -4.19 10.38 13.14
CA LYS A 80 -5.28 10.70 14.05
C LYS A 80 -4.60 10.92 15.38
N GLU A 81 -4.74 12.13 15.95
CA GLU A 81 -4.23 12.42 17.28
C GLU A 81 -4.73 11.30 18.18
N THR A 82 -3.83 10.37 18.49
CA THR A 82 -4.16 9.26 19.36
C THR A 82 -4.12 9.91 20.72
N TYR A 83 -5.30 10.25 21.23
CA TYR A 83 -5.43 10.81 22.57
C TYR A 83 -4.91 9.76 23.54
N LEU A 84 -3.65 9.90 23.94
CA LEU A 84 -3.05 9.08 24.97
C LEU A 84 -3.85 9.32 26.26
N SER A 85 -4.34 8.23 26.85
CA SER A 85 -4.89 8.26 28.19
C SER A 85 -3.82 8.81 29.16
N PRO A 86 -4.21 9.52 30.23
CA PRO A 86 -3.27 9.98 31.25
C PRO A 86 -2.34 8.87 31.78
N GLU A 87 -2.86 7.64 31.88
CA GLU A 87 -2.10 6.46 32.31
C GLU A 87 -1.03 6.06 31.28
N GLU A 88 -1.35 6.08 29.98
CA GLU A 88 -0.41 5.77 28.91
C GLU A 88 0.70 6.82 28.82
N ALA A 89 0.36 8.10 28.99
CA ALA A 89 1.33 9.19 29.00
C ALA A 89 2.34 9.05 30.17
N ILE A 90 1.89 8.60 31.34
CA ILE A 90 2.76 8.33 32.49
C ILE A 90 3.73 7.19 32.17
N ILE A 91 3.23 6.08 31.63
CA ILE A 91 4.05 4.91 31.27
C ILE A 91 5.10 5.29 30.20
N LEU A 92 4.69 6.01 29.16
CA LEU A 92 5.62 6.44 28.10
C LEU A 92 6.71 7.38 28.65
N LYS A 93 6.37 8.23 29.61
CA LYS A 93 7.35 9.10 30.28
C LYS A 93 8.29 8.30 31.19
N GLU A 94 7.80 7.29 31.89
CA GLU A 94 8.59 6.41 32.75
C GLU A 94 9.60 5.59 31.93
N PHE A 95 9.16 5.04 30.80
CA PHE A 95 9.97 4.19 29.92
C PHE A 95 10.51 4.93 28.68
N ALA A 96 10.66 6.26 28.75
CA ALA A 96 11.17 7.06 27.64
C ALA A 96 12.56 6.63 27.16
N ASN A 97 13.35 6.04 28.06
CA ASN A 97 14.69 5.50 27.78
C ASN A 97 14.68 4.16 27.00
N VAL A 98 13.55 3.46 26.94
CA VAL A 98 13.40 2.18 26.19
C VAL A 98 13.25 2.43 24.70
N PHE A 99 12.71 3.59 24.32
CA PHE A 99 12.46 3.98 22.92
C PHE A 99 13.19 5.29 22.56
N PRO A 100 14.53 5.34 22.65
CA PRO A 100 15.26 6.52 22.20
C PRO A 100 15.17 6.65 20.68
N ALA A 101 15.25 7.89 20.17
CA ALA A 101 15.26 8.14 18.73
C ALA A 101 16.46 7.47 18.02
N GLU A 102 17.59 7.37 18.72
CA GLU A 102 18.79 6.67 18.27
C GLU A 102 19.32 5.76 19.39
N LEU A 103 19.86 4.60 19.02
CA LEU A 103 20.46 3.68 19.98
C LEU A 103 21.72 4.29 20.61
N PRO A 104 21.98 4.06 21.91
CA PRO A 104 23.20 4.53 22.54
C PRO A 104 24.45 3.93 21.88
N ASN A 105 25.50 4.73 21.72
CA ASN A 105 26.78 4.35 21.13
C ASN A 105 27.64 3.47 22.06
N GLN A 106 27.01 2.65 22.90
CA GLN A 106 27.66 1.81 23.89
C GLN A 106 27.19 0.39 23.73
N LEU A 107 28.10 -0.57 23.92
CA LEU A 107 27.71 -1.97 24.03
C LEU A 107 26.76 -2.15 25.21
N PRO A 108 25.74 -3.01 25.08
CA PRO A 108 24.89 -3.35 26.20
C PRO A 108 25.76 -3.87 27.37
N PRO A 109 25.35 -3.60 28.62
CA PRO A 109 26.09 -4.08 29.78
C PRO A 109 26.22 -5.59 29.73
N LYS A 110 27.36 -6.11 30.19
CA LYS A 110 27.60 -7.56 30.26
C LYS A 110 26.47 -8.24 31.03
N ARG A 111 25.87 -9.25 30.43
CA ARG A 111 24.81 -10.07 31.04
C ARG A 111 25.40 -11.39 31.52
N LYS A 112 24.61 -12.17 32.26
CA LYS A 112 25.00 -13.51 32.71
C LYS A 112 25.15 -14.52 31.57
N ILE A 113 24.58 -14.20 30.40
CA ILE A 113 24.53 -15.06 29.22
C ILE A 113 25.05 -14.23 28.06
N ASP A 114 26.09 -14.75 27.41
CA ASP A 114 26.58 -14.23 26.14
C ASP A 114 25.97 -15.04 24.98
N HIS A 115 25.86 -14.43 23.81
CA HIS A 115 25.40 -15.13 22.61
C HIS A 115 26.54 -15.99 22.04
N ALA A 116 26.51 -17.29 22.33
CA ALA A 116 27.41 -18.27 21.74
C ALA A 116 26.89 -18.72 20.38
N ILE A 117 27.80 -18.91 19.42
CA ILE A 117 27.50 -19.53 18.13
C ILE A 117 28.05 -20.96 18.20
N ASP A 118 27.16 -21.92 18.42
CA ASP A 118 27.52 -23.34 18.48
C ASP A 118 27.76 -23.87 17.05
N LEU A 119 28.96 -24.40 16.81
CA LEU A 119 29.31 -24.98 15.51
C LEU A 119 29.03 -26.48 15.51
N VAL A 120 28.49 -26.97 14.40
CA VAL A 120 28.39 -28.42 14.16
C VAL A 120 29.82 -28.98 13.98
N PRO A 121 30.19 -30.07 14.67
CA PRO A 121 31.51 -30.68 14.51
C PRO A 121 31.81 -31.02 13.04
N GLY A 122 32.95 -30.57 12.53
CA GLY A 122 33.36 -30.76 11.14
C GLY A 122 32.75 -29.79 10.13
N ALA A 123 31.99 -28.77 10.57
CA ALA A 123 31.51 -27.72 9.68
C ALA A 123 32.65 -26.82 9.20
N GLU A 124 32.70 -26.58 7.90
CA GLU A 124 33.64 -25.62 7.29
C GLU A 124 33.12 -24.19 7.45
N LEU A 125 33.99 -23.28 7.91
CA LEU A 125 33.65 -21.86 7.99
C LEU A 125 33.65 -21.23 6.58
N PRO A 126 32.64 -20.42 6.23
CA PRO A 126 32.60 -19.78 4.93
C PRO A 126 33.68 -18.70 4.84
N SER A 127 34.68 -18.92 4.00
CA SER A 127 35.63 -17.90 3.57
C SER A 127 35.38 -17.59 2.10
N ARG A 128 34.68 -16.49 1.83
CA ARG A 128 34.31 -16.07 0.48
C ARG A 128 34.77 -14.63 0.23
N PRO A 129 35.19 -14.29 -1.00
CA PRO A 129 35.50 -12.91 -1.34
C PRO A 129 34.24 -12.04 -1.23
N THR A 130 34.43 -10.76 -0.91
CA THR A 130 33.35 -9.77 -0.94
C THR A 130 32.72 -9.70 -2.33
N TYR A 131 31.40 -9.57 -2.40
CA TYR A 131 30.70 -9.33 -3.67
C TYR A 131 31.18 -8.02 -4.30
N ARG A 132 31.08 -7.95 -5.63
CA ARG A 132 31.37 -6.72 -6.36
C ARG A 132 30.28 -5.69 -6.06
N LEU A 133 30.68 -4.56 -5.51
CA LEU A 133 29.82 -3.43 -5.21
C LEU A 133 30.06 -2.32 -6.24
N SER A 134 29.01 -1.59 -6.59
CA SER A 134 29.08 -0.35 -7.35
C SER A 134 29.71 0.77 -6.53
N TYR A 135 30.06 1.88 -7.17
CA TYR A 135 30.67 3.03 -6.50
C TYR A 135 29.80 3.58 -5.36
N VAL A 136 28.48 3.68 -5.58
CA VAL A 136 27.52 4.18 -4.58
C VAL A 136 27.44 3.26 -3.37
N GLU A 137 27.42 1.94 -3.60
CA GLU A 137 27.38 0.95 -2.51
C GLU A 137 28.68 0.92 -1.70
N ILE A 138 29.84 1.11 -2.35
CA ILE A 138 31.13 1.20 -1.65
C ILE A 138 31.19 2.44 -0.75
N ASP A 139 30.69 3.59 -1.24
CA ASP A 139 30.64 4.82 -0.45
C ASP A 139 29.76 4.66 0.79
N GLU A 140 28.58 4.05 0.63
CA GLU A 140 27.67 3.77 1.74
C GLU A 140 28.25 2.74 2.72
N LEU A 141 28.88 1.66 2.22
CA LEU A 141 29.54 0.67 3.06
C LEU A 141 30.63 1.30 3.95
N LYS A 142 31.42 2.22 3.39
CA LYS A 142 32.46 2.93 4.15
C LYS A 142 31.87 3.80 5.26
N LYS A 143 30.76 4.51 4.98
CA LYS A 143 30.04 5.31 5.98
C LYS A 143 29.54 4.44 7.12
N GLN A 144 28.91 3.31 6.81
CA GLN A 144 28.40 2.37 7.80
C GLN A 144 29.52 1.75 8.65
N LEU A 145 30.63 1.34 8.02
CA LEU A 145 31.79 0.81 8.75
C LEU A 145 32.38 1.85 9.70
N ALA A 146 32.52 3.10 9.27
CA ALA A 146 33.03 4.18 10.10
C ALA A 146 32.11 4.43 11.31
N ASP A 147 30.80 4.49 11.09
CA ASP A 147 29.80 4.68 12.16
C ASP A 147 29.80 3.51 13.16
N LEU A 148 29.75 2.27 12.69
CA LEU A 148 29.75 1.08 13.55
C LEU A 148 31.05 0.93 14.35
N THR A 149 32.19 1.31 13.76
CA THR A 149 33.49 1.29 14.45
C THR A 149 33.56 2.40 15.49
N ALA A 150 33.07 3.61 15.17
CA ALA A 150 33.00 4.72 16.12
C ALA A 150 32.08 4.41 17.31
N LYS A 151 30.98 3.67 17.07
CA LYS A 151 30.07 3.15 18.10
C LYS A 151 30.65 1.97 18.91
N GLY A 152 31.77 1.41 18.49
CA GLY A 152 32.39 0.24 19.14
C GLY A 152 31.60 -1.06 18.98
N PHE A 153 30.69 -1.13 18.01
CA PHE A 153 29.90 -2.34 17.73
C PHE A 153 30.70 -3.38 16.94
N ILE A 154 31.68 -2.92 16.16
CA ILE A 154 32.62 -3.78 15.42
C ILE A 154 34.07 -3.38 15.74
N ARG A 155 34.99 -4.31 15.55
CA ARG A 155 36.44 -4.11 15.70
C ARG A 155 37.19 -4.92 14.63
N PRO A 156 38.32 -4.41 14.11
CA PRO A 156 39.19 -5.17 13.22
C PRO A 156 39.88 -6.34 13.93
#